data_AF-A0A1V9Y8K1-F1
#
_entry.id   AF-A0A1V9Y8K1-F1
#
_cell.length_a   1.000
_cell.length_b   1.000
_cell.length_c   1.000
_cell.angle_alpha   90.00
_cell.angle_beta   90.00
_cell.angle_gamma   90.00
#
_symmetry.space_group_name_H-M   'P 1'
#
loop_
_entity.id
_entity.type
_entity.pdbx_description
1 polymer ?
#
loop_
_entity_poly.entity_id
_entity_poly.type
_entity_poly.pdbx_seq_one_letter_code
_entity_poly.pdbx_strand_id
1 'polypeptide(L)'
;MQLTNSFARVEILRQQGYRYCPNPLCSKPLNIQNNIKRRVQCPHCNRSFCRKFGGEYHRWLQCDTKYRVLCAVNNTQPCPKCNAMIEKNEGCKHIACAQCFHEFCWVCRND
;
A
#
# COMPACT_ATOMS: atom_id res chain seq x y z
N MET A 1 -14.41 -6.91 27.65
CA MET A 1 -14.70 -6.03 26.49
C MET A 1 -13.59 -6.22 25.47
N GLN A 2 -13.95 -6.32 24.20
CA GLN A 2 -13.22 -7.01 23.13
C GLN A 2 -11.98 -6.24 22.66
N LEU A 3 -10.79 -6.82 22.86
CA LEU A 3 -9.61 -6.45 22.07
C LEU A 3 -9.78 -7.09 20.70
N THR A 4 -10.27 -6.33 19.74
CA THR A 4 -10.56 -6.85 18.39
C THR A 4 -9.26 -7.35 17.76
N ASN A 5 -9.25 -8.63 17.39
CA ASN A 5 -8.29 -9.36 16.57
C ASN A 5 -8.11 -8.76 15.15
N SER A 6 -7.89 -7.44 15.02
CA SER A 6 -7.75 -6.74 13.74
C SER A 6 -6.36 -6.95 13.14
N PHE A 7 -5.30 -6.91 13.97
CA PHE A 7 -3.91 -7.08 13.52
C PHE A 7 -3.60 -8.49 13.04
N ALA A 8 -3.92 -9.50 13.86
CA ALA A 8 -3.73 -10.91 13.50
C ALA A 8 -4.46 -11.26 12.21
N ARG A 9 -5.68 -10.73 12.04
CA ARG A 9 -6.48 -10.92 10.83
C ARG A 9 -5.82 -10.30 9.59
N VAL A 10 -5.23 -9.12 9.71
CA VAL A 10 -4.53 -8.48 8.58
C VAL A 10 -3.29 -9.27 8.17
N GLU A 11 -2.51 -9.75 9.13
CA GLU A 11 -1.31 -10.57 8.91
C GLU A 11 -1.67 -11.90 8.21
N ILE A 12 -2.67 -12.62 8.74
CA ILE A 12 -3.15 -13.90 8.19
C ILE A 12 -3.60 -13.72 6.74
N LEU A 13 -4.38 -12.68 6.45
CA LEU A 13 -4.85 -12.42 5.09
C LEU A 13 -3.69 -12.11 4.13
N ARG A 14 -2.67 -11.36 4.58
CA ARG A 14 -1.47 -11.11 3.76
C ARG A 14 -0.69 -12.39 3.47
N GLN A 15 -0.53 -13.26 4.46
CA GLN A 15 0.11 -14.58 4.29
C GLN A 15 -0.67 -15.46 3.31
N GLN A 16 -2.00 -15.35 3.34
CA GLN A 16 -2.89 -15.91 2.34
C GLN A 16 -2.93 -15.09 1.04
N GLY A 17 -1.95 -14.24 0.73
CA GLY A 17 -1.85 -13.53 -0.55
C GLY A 17 -2.92 -12.48 -0.84
N TYR A 18 -3.73 -12.08 0.14
CA TYR A 18 -4.64 -10.95 -0.02
C TYR A 18 -3.87 -9.64 -0.13
N ARG A 19 -4.38 -8.74 -0.98
CA ARG A 19 -4.00 -7.31 -1.00
C ARG A 19 -5.12 -6.48 -0.40
N TYR A 20 -4.92 -5.18 -0.29
CA TYR A 20 -5.92 -4.25 0.23
C TYR A 20 -6.21 -3.18 -0.80
N CYS A 21 -7.44 -2.68 -0.81
CA CYS A 21 -7.78 -1.53 -1.63
C CYS A 21 -6.95 -0.32 -1.16
N PRO A 22 -6.24 0.38 -2.06
CA PRO A 22 -5.42 1.54 -1.71
C PRO A 22 -6.23 2.81 -1.42
N ASN A 23 -7.54 2.80 -1.72
CA ASN A 23 -8.42 3.90 -1.34
C ASN A 23 -8.60 3.90 0.18
N PRO A 24 -8.16 4.94 0.92
CA PRO A 24 -8.24 4.97 2.38
C PRO A 24 -9.68 4.86 2.89
N LEU A 25 -10.66 5.37 2.14
CA LEU A 25 -12.08 5.26 2.47
C LEU A 25 -12.66 3.86 2.24
N CYS A 26 -11.96 2.99 1.51
CA CYS A 26 -12.37 1.62 1.25
C CYS A 26 -11.56 0.63 2.08
N SER A 27 -10.23 0.56 1.87
CA SER A 27 -9.28 -0.28 2.60
C SER A 27 -9.66 -1.77 2.78
N LYS A 28 -10.64 -2.28 2.03
CA LYS A 28 -11.12 -3.66 2.13
C LYS A 28 -10.11 -4.65 1.54
N PRO A 29 -10.01 -5.87 2.11
CA PRO A 29 -9.13 -6.92 1.58
C PRO A 29 -9.63 -7.40 0.22
N LEU A 30 -8.68 -7.76 -0.64
CA LEU A 30 -8.88 -8.18 -2.01
C LEU A 30 -8.13 -9.49 -2.24
N ASN A 31 -8.86 -10.56 -2.53
CA ASN A 31 -8.25 -11.79 -3.00
C ASN A 31 -7.90 -11.63 -4.49
N ILE A 32 -6.61 -11.40 -4.76
CA ILE A 32 -6.11 -11.23 -6.12
C ILE A 32 -4.97 -12.21 -6.43
N GLN A 33 -4.92 -13.34 -5.73
CA GLN A 33 -3.88 -14.36 -5.91
C GLN A 33 -3.82 -14.82 -7.38
N ASN A 34 -4.98 -15.16 -7.95
CA ASN A 34 -5.11 -15.66 -9.33
C ASN A 34 -5.15 -14.54 -10.39
N ASN A 35 -5.18 -13.27 -9.98
CA ASN A 35 -5.27 -12.16 -10.94
C ASN A 35 -3.87 -11.65 -11.30
N ILE A 36 -3.31 -12.17 -12.39
CA ILE A 36 -2.00 -11.74 -12.91
C ILE A 36 -2.03 -10.39 -13.62
N LYS A 37 -3.21 -9.79 -13.84
CA LYS A 37 -3.33 -8.51 -14.55
C LYS A 37 -2.76 -7.38 -13.70
N ARG A 38 -2.10 -6.43 -14.37
CA ARG A 38 -1.55 -5.23 -13.72
C ARG A 38 -2.64 -4.25 -13.27
N ARG A 39 -3.78 -4.22 -13.97
CA ARG A 39 -4.97 -3.47 -13.56
C ARG A 39 -5.79 -4.34 -12.61
N VAL A 40 -6.03 -3.85 -11.41
CA VAL A 40 -6.97 -4.44 -10.45
C VAL A 40 -8.10 -3.45 -10.24
N GLN A 41 -9.34 -3.91 -10.34
CA GLN A 41 -10.52 -3.13 -9.98
C GLN A 41 -11.03 -3.62 -8.63
N CYS A 42 -11.25 -2.70 -7.70
CA CYS A 42 -11.84 -3.04 -6.41
C CYS A 42 -13.35 -3.32 -6.58
N PRO A 43 -13.89 -4.47 -6.15
CA PRO A 43 -15.31 -4.77 -6.23
C PRO A 43 -16.15 -3.98 -5.20
N HIS A 44 -15.51 -3.28 -4.26
CA HIS A 44 -16.20 -2.55 -3.20
C HIS A 44 -16.36 -1.05 -3.46
N CYS A 45 -15.46 -0.46 -4.24
CA CYS A 45 -15.47 0.98 -4.54
C CYS A 45 -15.24 1.29 -6.02
N ASN A 46 -15.17 0.26 -6.88
CA ASN A 46 -14.94 0.34 -8.32
C ASN A 46 -13.65 1.04 -8.79
N ARG A 47 -12.79 1.48 -7.86
CA ARG A 47 -11.51 2.11 -8.20
C ARG A 47 -10.57 1.09 -8.85
N SER A 48 -9.97 1.49 -9.97
CA SER A 48 -8.91 0.74 -10.65
C SER A 48 -7.53 1.22 -10.21
N PHE A 49 -6.64 0.29 -9.91
CA PHE A 49 -5.29 0.60 -9.44
C PHE A 49 -4.27 -0.42 -9.97
N CYS A 50 -3.00 -0.05 -9.88
CA CYS A 50 -1.88 -0.89 -10.26
C CYS A 50 -1.64 -1.97 -9.19
N ARG A 51 -1.71 -3.25 -9.57
CA ARG A 51 -1.49 -4.41 -8.68
C ARG A 51 -0.20 -4.30 -7.86
N LYS A 52 0.86 -3.79 -8.48
CA LYS A 52 2.21 -3.75 -7.88
C LYS A 52 2.37 -2.60 -6.89
N PHE A 53 1.84 -1.42 -7.20
CA PHE A 53 2.15 -0.20 -6.45
C PHE A 53 0.97 0.40 -5.69
N GLY A 54 -0.27 -0.06 -5.91
CA GLY A 54 -1.45 0.51 -5.26
C GLY A 54 -1.86 1.91 -5.77
N GLY A 55 -1.04 2.57 -6.59
CA GLY A 55 -1.41 3.82 -7.26
C GLY A 55 -2.39 3.64 -8.41
N GLU A 56 -2.78 4.72 -9.09
CA GLU A 56 -3.65 4.65 -10.26
C GLU A 56 -3.10 3.71 -11.33
N TYR A 57 -4.00 2.99 -12.00
CA TYR A 57 -3.58 2.11 -13.08
C TYR A 57 -3.02 2.93 -14.25
N HIS A 58 -1.88 2.51 -14.78
CA HIS A 58 -1.25 3.06 -15.97
C HIS A 58 -0.88 1.95 -16.96
N ARG A 59 -0.81 2.27 -18.26
CA ARG A 59 -0.54 1.29 -19.34
C ARG A 59 0.95 0.95 -19.50
N TRP A 60 1.85 1.83 -19.05
CA TRP A 60 3.30 1.74 -19.22
C TRP A 60 3.93 0.55 -18.47
N LEU A 61 4.93 -0.12 -19.07
CA LEU A 61 5.67 -1.24 -18.47
C LEU A 61 6.41 -0.85 -17.18
N GLN A 62 7.02 0.34 -17.18
CA GLN A 62 7.73 0.90 -16.03
C GLN A 62 6.77 1.77 -15.21
N CYS A 63 6.67 1.52 -13.91
CA CYS A 63 5.79 2.27 -13.00
C CYS A 63 6.44 3.55 -12.45
N ASP A 64 7.55 4.00 -13.03
CA ASP A 64 8.62 4.52 -12.19
C ASP A 64 8.85 6.03 -12.31
N THR A 65 9.03 6.62 -13.50
CA THR A 65 9.66 7.96 -13.51
C THR A 65 8.74 9.09 -13.05
N LYS A 66 7.53 9.23 -13.60
CA LYS A 66 6.61 10.30 -13.16
C LYS A 66 6.04 10.05 -11.76
N TYR A 67 5.80 8.80 -11.39
CA TYR A 67 5.19 8.47 -10.10
C TYR A 67 6.17 8.67 -8.93
N ARG A 68 7.44 8.27 -9.08
CA ARG A 68 8.47 8.57 -8.08
C ARG A 68 8.75 10.06 -7.95
N VAL A 69 8.77 10.78 -9.07
CA VAL A 69 8.91 12.24 -9.05
C VAL A 69 7.72 12.89 -8.35
N LEU A 70 6.48 12.51 -8.65
CA LEU A 70 5.29 13.03 -7.97
C LEU A 70 5.29 12.71 -6.47
N CYS A 71 5.64 11.47 -6.11
CA CYS A 71 5.79 11.05 -4.72
C CYS A 71 6.83 11.91 -3.99
N ALA A 72 8.01 12.14 -4.61
CA ALA A 72 9.05 12.99 -4.06
C ALA A 72 8.61 14.46 -3.92
N VAL A 73 7.90 15.00 -4.91
CA VAL A 73 7.36 16.37 -4.88
C VAL A 73 6.32 16.54 -3.76
N ASN A 74 5.49 15.52 -3.53
CA ASN A 74 4.43 15.56 -2.53
C ASN A 74 4.88 15.08 -1.13
N ASN A 75 6.17 14.83 -0.89
CA ASN A 75 6.68 14.21 0.34
C ASN A 75 5.96 12.90 0.72
N THR A 76 5.51 12.14 -0.28
CA THR A 76 4.84 10.85 -0.08
C THR A 76 5.71 9.70 -0.58
N GLN A 77 5.67 8.54 0.08
CA GLN A 77 6.32 7.32 -0.39
C GLN A 77 5.51 6.08 0.00
N PRO A 78 5.54 5.00 -0.80
CA PRO A 78 4.88 3.75 -0.44
C PRO A 78 5.63 3.03 0.68
N CYS A 79 4.94 2.37 1.60
CA CYS A 79 5.53 1.45 2.58
C CYS A 79 6.26 0.28 1.90
N PRO A 80 7.48 -0.11 2.31
CA PRO A 80 8.21 -1.23 1.70
C PRO A 80 7.52 -2.59 1.91
N LYS A 81 6.80 -2.79 3.03
CA LYS A 81 6.10 -4.03 3.34
C LYS A 81 4.74 -4.17 2.66
N CYS A 82 3.95 -3.09 2.62
CA CYS A 82 2.54 -3.16 2.20
C CYS A 82 2.14 -2.23 1.05
N ASN A 83 3.03 -1.36 0.58
CA ASN A 83 2.80 -0.33 -0.45
C ASN A 83 1.70 0.69 -0.13
N ALA A 84 1.27 0.79 1.13
CA ALA A 84 0.44 1.90 1.58
C ALA A 84 1.17 3.23 1.33
N MET A 85 0.49 4.21 0.75
CA MET A 85 1.07 5.55 0.58
C MET A 85 1.17 6.23 1.94
N ILE A 86 2.38 6.67 2.29
CA ILE A 86 2.67 7.37 3.53
C ILE A 86 3.11 8.78 3.15
N GLU A 87 2.52 9.78 3.78
CA GLU A 87 3.00 11.15 3.75
C GLU A 87 4.01 11.34 4.87
N LYS A 88 5.18 11.92 4.56
CA LYS A 88 6.17 12.22 5.59
C LYS A 88 5.86 13.56 6.22
N ASN A 89 5.50 13.51 7.49
CA ASN A 89 5.53 14.68 8.36
C ASN A 89 6.99 15.01 8.74
N GLU A 90 7.31 16.29 8.89
CA GLU A 90 8.65 16.72 9.32
C GLU A 90 9.05 16.07 10.66
N GLY A 91 10.33 15.71 10.81
CA GLY A 91 10.84 15.04 12.01
C GLY A 91 11.68 13.78 11.73
N CYS A 92 11.53 12.77 12.59
CA CYS A 92 12.36 11.55 12.62
C CYS A 92 12.36 10.79 11.29
N LYS A 93 13.50 10.17 10.95
CA LYS A 93 13.65 9.35 9.75
C LYS A 93 13.03 7.96 9.92
N HIS A 94 12.85 7.47 11.15
CA HIS A 94 12.10 6.25 11.42
C HIS A 94 10.61 6.54 11.47
N ILE A 95 9.85 5.79 10.69
CA ILE A 95 8.40 5.95 10.59
C ILE A 95 7.71 4.60 10.74
N ALA A 96 6.53 4.61 11.37
CA ALA A 96 5.66 3.46 11.47
C ALA A 96 4.53 3.58 10.42
N CYS A 97 4.36 2.56 9.58
CA CYS A 97 3.28 2.56 8.61
C CYS A 97 1.91 2.44 9.31
N ALA A 98 1.01 3.42 9.12
CA ALA A 98 -0.34 3.35 9.71
C ALA A 98 -1.21 2.16 9.27
N GLN A 99 -0.86 1.49 8.15
CA GLN A 99 -1.63 0.37 7.59
C GLN A 99 -1.04 -1.01 7.92
N CYS A 100 0.26 -1.11 8.22
CA CYS A 100 0.90 -2.39 8.52
C CYS A 100 1.77 -2.40 9.76
N PHE A 101 1.93 -1.23 10.40
CA PHE A 101 2.71 -1.00 11.62
C PHE A 101 4.17 -1.42 11.53
N HIS A 102 4.65 -1.75 10.33
CA HIS A 102 6.06 -1.93 10.07
C HIS A 102 6.77 -0.60 10.21
N GLU A 103 7.78 -0.61 11.06
CA GLU A 103 8.70 0.49 11.29
C GLU A 103 9.84 0.36 10.29
N PHE A 104 10.24 1.47 9.69
CA PHE A 104 11.35 1.50 8.75
C PHE A 104 11.91 2.90 8.63
N CYS A 105 13.15 3.01 8.18
CA CYS A 105 13.77 4.27 7.84
C CYS A 105 13.26 4.79 6.49
N TRP A 106 12.69 6.00 6.49
CA TRP A 106 12.21 6.70 5.30
C TRP A 106 13.27 6.83 4.20
N VAL A 107 14.54 6.97 4.59
CA VAL A 107 15.66 7.21 3.66
C VAL A 107 16.20 5.91 3.09
N CYS A 108 16.60 4.96 3.95
CA CYS A 108 17.28 3.73 3.51
C CYS A 108 16.34 2.53 3.31
N ARG A 109 15.06 2.64 3.71
CA ARG A 109 14.01 1.64 3.45
C ARG A 109 14.16 0.31 4.21
N ASN A 110 15.07 0.25 5.17
CA ASN A 110 15.30 -0.89 6.06
C ASN A 110 14.74 -0.59 7.46
N ASP A 111 14.54 -1.65 8.26
CA ASP A 111 14.25 -1.58 9.70
C ASP A 111 15.38 -0.88 10.48
#